data_AF-A0A537RGA6-F1
#
_entry.id   AF-A0A537RGA6-F1
#
_cell.length_a   1.000
_cell.length_b   1.000
_cell.length_c   1.000
_cell.angle_alpha   90.00
_cell.angle_beta   90.00
_cell.angle_gamma   90.00
#
_symmetry.space_group_name_H-M   'P 1'
#
loop_
_entity.id
_entity.type
_entity.pdbx_description
1 polymer ?
#
loop_
_entity_poly.entity_id
_entity_poly.type
_entity_poly.pdbx_seq_one_letter_code
_entity_poly.pdbx_strand_id
1 'polypeptide(L)'
;MKAVVILLALLAAAKLGYQEYLFRGGARDALVGAYKEHAVQACQKDPRSHTLGMGPQAWANPKAIRLVIGKSSIDVYPWQVDHALWNARYRNPYLLLTASQRSATVSCEYDIVNAAASVSRM
;
A
#
# COMPACT_ATOMS: atom_id res chain seq x y z
N MET A 1 46.44 5.52 -9.44
CA MET A 1 45.64 6.23 -8.43
C MET A 1 44.22 6.55 -8.89
N LYS A 2 44.00 7.25 -10.01
CA LYS A 2 42.64 7.59 -10.50
C LYS A 2 41.68 6.39 -10.64
N ALA A 3 42.15 5.28 -11.20
CA ALA A 3 41.34 4.06 -11.35
C ALA A 3 40.92 3.45 -10.00
N VAL A 4 41.81 3.47 -9.00
CA VAL A 4 41.52 2.96 -7.65
C VAL A 4 40.46 3.83 -6.96
N VAL A 5 40.58 5.16 -7.10
CA VAL A 5 39.60 6.10 -6.56
C VAL A 5 38.23 5.91 -7.21
N ILE A 6 38.17 5.72 -8.54
CA ILE A 6 36.92 5.46 -9.25
C ILE A 6 36.28 4.14 -8.78
N LEU A 7 37.08 3.08 -8.66
CA LEU A 7 36.58 1.79 -8.18
C LEU A 7 35.99 1.89 -6.76
N LEU A 8 36.70 2.57 -5.85
CA LEU A 8 36.22 2.79 -4.49
C LEU A 8 34.94 3.62 -4.44
N ALA A 9 34.83 4.65 -5.28
CA ALA A 9 33.63 5.47 -5.38
C ALA A 9 32.42 4.66 -5.85
N LEU A 10 32.59 3.78 -6.86
CA LEU A 10 31.55 2.89 -7.35
C LEU A 10 31.10 1.89 -6.28
N LEU A 11 32.05 1.28 -5.56
CA LEU A 11 31.76 0.36 -4.45
C LEU A 11 30.98 1.05 -3.32
N ALA A 12 31.35 2.27 -2.96
CA ALA A 12 30.65 3.05 -1.95
C ALA A 12 29.22 3.39 -2.39
N ALA A 13 29.03 3.84 -3.64
CA ALA A 13 27.71 4.12 -4.20
C ALA A 13 26.84 2.86 -4.27
N ALA A 14 27.40 1.72 -4.69
CA ALA A 14 26.69 0.44 -4.73
C ALA A 14 26.24 -0.01 -3.33
N LYS A 15 27.11 0.12 -2.31
CA LYS A 15 26.78 -0.22 -0.93
C LYS A 15 25.66 0.65 -0.38
N LEU A 16 25.76 1.97 -0.56
CA LEU A 16 24.74 2.91 -0.11
C LEU A 16 23.39 2.65 -0.80
N GLY A 17 23.41 2.41 -2.11
CA GLY A 17 22.21 2.03 -2.86
C GLY A 17 21.58 0.73 -2.37
N TYR A 18 22.40 -0.28 -2.06
CA TYR A 18 21.91 -1.55 -1.54
C TYR A 18 21.32 -1.44 -0.13
N GLN A 19 21.93 -0.65 0.75
CA GLN A 19 21.41 -0.39 2.10
C GLN A 19 20.06 0.33 2.06
N GLU A 20 19.93 1.37 1.24
CA GLU A 20 18.68 2.10 1.08
C GLU A 20 17.58 1.21 0.49
N TYR A 21 17.92 0.37 -0.50
CA TYR A 21 16.99 -0.60 -1.08
C TYR A 21 16.46 -1.58 -0.04
N LEU A 22 17.36 -2.19 0.75
CA LEU A 22 16.97 -3.11 1.81
C LEU A 22 16.14 -2.43 2.90
N PHE A 23 16.48 -1.20 3.27
CA PHE A 23 15.74 -0.44 4.27
C PHE A 23 14.31 -0.14 3.80
N ARG A 24 14.15 0.32 2.55
CA ARG A 24 12.82 0.60 1.96
C ARG A 24 11.99 -0.66 1.79
N GLY A 25 12.61 -1.76 1.35
CA GLY A 25 11.96 -3.07 1.25
C GLY A 25 11.49 -3.57 2.61
N GLY A 26 12.39 -3.58 3.60
CA GLY A 26 12.09 -4.02 4.96
C GLY A 26 11.01 -3.16 5.64
N ALA A 27 11.04 -1.84 5.46
CA ALA A 27 10.01 -0.95 5.99
C ALA A 27 8.63 -1.24 5.38
N ARG A 28 8.57 -1.52 4.07
CA ARG A 28 7.33 -1.90 3.40
C ARG A 28 6.76 -3.21 3.96
N ASP A 29 7.60 -4.22 4.10
CA ASP A 29 7.17 -5.53 4.60
C ASP A 29 6.76 -5.47 6.08
N ALA A 30 7.47 -4.67 6.88
CA ALA A 30 7.11 -4.40 8.27
C ALA A 30 5.75 -3.71 8.39
N LEU A 31 5.47 -2.69 7.56
CA LEU A 31 4.17 -2.01 7.54
C LEU A 31 3.03 -2.93 7.10
N VAL A 32 3.25 -3.73 6.05
CA VAL A 32 2.25 -4.72 5.63
C VAL A 32 2.02 -5.74 6.75
N GLY A 33 3.08 -6.26 7.38
CA GLY A 33 2.97 -7.20 8.49
C GLY A 33 2.21 -6.65 9.69
N ALA A 34 2.46 -5.39 10.07
CA ALA A 34 1.80 -4.73 11.19
C ALA A 34 0.31 -4.47 10.95
N TYR A 35 -0.07 -4.03 9.74
CA TYR A 35 -1.43 -3.57 9.45
C TYR A 35 -2.30 -4.56 8.69
N LYS A 36 -1.74 -5.67 8.19
CA LYS A 36 -2.49 -6.69 7.43
C LYS A 36 -3.74 -7.14 8.17
N GLU A 37 -3.60 -7.52 9.43
CA GLU A 37 -4.71 -8.08 10.21
C GLU A 37 -5.83 -7.05 10.41
N HIS A 38 -5.47 -5.81 10.76
CA HIS A 38 -6.41 -4.70 10.87
C HIS A 38 -7.14 -4.42 9.55
N ALA A 39 -6.40 -4.46 8.44
CA ALA A 39 -6.97 -4.26 7.11
C ALA A 39 -7.97 -5.37 6.75
N VAL A 40 -7.63 -6.64 7.00
CA VAL A 40 -8.54 -7.78 6.76
C VAL A 40 -9.82 -7.62 7.57
N GLN A 41 -9.71 -7.30 8.87
CA GLN A 41 -10.88 -7.12 9.73
C GLN A 41 -11.75 -5.94 9.28
N ALA A 42 -11.15 -4.83 8.86
CA ALA A 42 -11.89 -3.68 8.36
C ALA A 42 -12.60 -3.99 7.03
N CYS A 43 -11.93 -4.67 6.10
CA CYS A 43 -12.53 -5.07 4.82
C CYS A 43 -13.67 -6.09 5.00
N GLN A 44 -13.57 -6.99 5.99
CA GLN A 44 -14.65 -7.92 6.33
C GLN A 44 -15.89 -7.23 6.91
N LYS A 45 -15.69 -6.16 7.69
CA LYS A 45 -16.78 -5.38 8.30
C LYS A 45 -17.45 -4.42 7.33
N ASP A 46 -16.82 -4.12 6.19
CA ASP A 46 -17.39 -3.21 5.20
C ASP A 46 -18.68 -3.81 4.58
N PRO A 47 -19.83 -3.13 4.65
CA PRO A 47 -21.09 -3.65 4.14
C PRO A 47 -21.05 -3.93 2.63
N ARG A 48 -20.23 -3.20 1.86
CA ARG A 48 -20.08 -3.43 0.42
C ARG A 48 -19.45 -4.78 0.12
N SER A 49 -18.63 -5.32 1.02
CA SER A 49 -18.08 -6.68 0.87
C SER A 49 -19.20 -7.70 0.67
N HIS A 50 -20.21 -7.67 1.53
CA HIS A 50 -21.35 -8.58 1.45
C HIS A 50 -22.18 -8.36 0.19
N THR A 51 -22.44 -7.09 -0.19
CA THR A 51 -23.21 -6.78 -1.41
C THR A 51 -22.50 -7.23 -2.69
N LEU A 52 -21.17 -7.24 -2.70
CA LEU A 52 -20.35 -7.69 -3.82
C LEU A 52 -20.10 -9.19 -3.82
N GLY A 53 -20.72 -9.93 -2.89
CA GLY A 53 -20.62 -11.39 -2.78
C GLY A 53 -19.28 -11.88 -2.22
N MET A 54 -18.51 -11.00 -1.56
CA MET A 54 -17.25 -11.37 -0.90
C MET A 54 -17.52 -11.80 0.53
N GLY A 55 -17.29 -13.10 0.80
CA GLY A 55 -17.37 -13.66 2.14
C GLY A 55 -16.14 -13.32 2.99
N PRO A 56 -16.21 -13.49 4.33
CA PRO A 56 -15.08 -13.21 5.23
C PRO A 56 -13.79 -13.95 4.87
N GLN A 57 -13.93 -15.18 4.37
CA GLN A 57 -12.83 -16.04 3.95
C GLN A 57 -12.05 -15.48 2.75
N ALA A 58 -12.71 -14.72 1.85
CA ALA A 58 -12.05 -14.10 0.71
C ALA A 58 -11.05 -13.00 1.13
N TRP A 59 -11.33 -12.33 2.25
CA TRP A 59 -10.42 -11.35 2.85
C TRP A 59 -9.38 -11.98 3.77
N ALA A 60 -9.71 -13.11 4.42
CA ALA A 60 -8.74 -13.83 5.26
C ALA A 60 -7.54 -14.35 4.45
N ASN A 61 -7.78 -14.76 3.19
CA ASN A 61 -6.74 -15.15 2.24
C ASN A 61 -6.86 -14.32 0.95
N PRO A 62 -6.46 -13.04 0.98
CA PRO A 62 -6.53 -12.19 -0.19
C PRO A 62 -5.49 -12.64 -1.22
N LYS A 63 -5.82 -12.49 -2.51
CA LYS A 63 -4.93 -12.83 -3.63
C LYS A 63 -3.65 -11.98 -3.61
N ALA A 64 -3.75 -10.73 -3.19
CA ALA A 64 -2.63 -9.81 -3.06
C ALA A 64 -2.88 -8.76 -1.99
N ILE A 65 -1.79 -8.32 -1.33
CA ILE A 65 -1.78 -7.17 -0.44
C ILE A 65 -0.63 -6.26 -0.88
N ARG A 66 -0.92 -4.99 -1.12
CA ARG A 66 0.09 -4.01 -1.56
C ARG A 66 0.00 -2.76 -0.72
N LEU A 67 1.14 -2.34 -0.16
CA LEU A 67 1.30 -0.97 0.36
C LEU A 67 1.40 0.00 -0.81
N VAL A 68 0.58 1.05 -0.78
CA VAL A 68 0.56 2.14 -1.75
C VAL A 68 0.55 3.47 -1.00
N ILE A 69 1.13 4.51 -1.59
CA ILE A 69 1.19 5.86 -1.02
C ILE A 69 0.37 6.79 -1.91
N GLY A 70 -0.64 7.44 -1.34
CA GLY A 70 -1.50 8.39 -2.03
C GLY A 70 -2.53 7.74 -2.96
N LYS A 71 -3.80 8.12 -2.83
CA LYS A 71 -4.90 7.52 -3.58
C LYS A 71 -5.15 8.23 -4.90
N SER A 72 -4.90 7.56 -6.03
CA SER A 72 -5.11 8.13 -7.37
C SER A 72 -6.55 8.50 -7.71
N SER A 73 -7.51 7.90 -7.02
CA SER A 73 -8.95 8.09 -7.20
C SER A 73 -9.49 9.39 -6.59
N ILE A 74 -8.72 10.07 -5.73
CA ILE A 74 -9.13 11.35 -5.13
C ILE A 74 -8.88 12.47 -6.13
N ASP A 75 -9.89 13.30 -6.40
CA ASP A 75 -9.78 14.43 -7.32
C ASP A 75 -9.27 15.68 -6.61
N VAL A 76 -7.95 15.71 -6.37
CA VAL A 76 -7.23 16.86 -5.81
C VAL A 76 -5.97 17.07 -6.63
N TYR A 77 -5.74 18.30 -7.06
CA TYR A 77 -4.58 18.67 -7.86
C TYR A 77 -3.35 18.99 -7.00
N PRO A 78 -2.11 18.87 -7.55
CA PRO A 78 -0.89 19.07 -6.77
C PRO A 78 -0.77 20.46 -6.12
N TRP A 79 -1.29 21.51 -6.76
CA TRP A 79 -1.21 22.90 -6.29
C TRP A 79 -2.24 23.24 -5.20
N GLN A 80 -3.22 22.38 -4.93
CA GLN A 80 -4.23 22.60 -3.89
C GLN A 80 -3.71 22.13 -2.52
N VAL A 81 -2.53 22.60 -2.11
CA VAL A 81 -1.80 22.11 -0.92
C VAL A 81 -2.58 22.25 0.40
N ASP A 82 -3.50 23.22 0.49
CA ASP A 82 -4.35 23.46 1.66
C ASP A 82 -5.64 22.62 1.66
N HIS A 83 -5.86 21.78 0.64
CA HIS A 83 -7.06 20.95 0.56
C HIS A 83 -7.04 19.84 1.63
N ALA A 84 -8.16 19.64 2.33
CA ALA A 84 -8.26 18.66 3.42
C ALA A 84 -7.84 17.22 3.03
N LEU A 85 -8.12 16.82 1.79
CA LEU A 85 -7.76 15.50 1.24
C LEU A 85 -6.39 15.44 0.55
N TRP A 86 -5.60 16.53 0.54
CA TRP A 86 -4.32 16.57 -0.15
C TRP A 86 -3.35 15.50 0.37
N ASN A 87 -3.31 15.32 1.71
CA ASN A 87 -2.52 14.26 2.32
C ASN A 87 -3.02 12.86 1.90
N ALA A 88 -4.33 12.63 1.88
CA ALA A 88 -4.90 11.35 1.41
C ALA A 88 -4.57 11.08 -0.08
N ARG A 89 -4.50 12.13 -0.90
CA ARG A 89 -4.18 12.04 -2.32
C ARG A 89 -2.71 11.68 -2.60
N TYR A 90 -1.78 12.19 -1.81
CA TYR A 90 -0.34 12.18 -2.16
C TYR A 90 0.60 11.63 -1.08
N ARG A 91 0.21 11.58 0.19
CA ARG A 91 1.12 11.22 1.30
C ARG A 91 0.68 10.05 2.15
N ASN A 92 -0.62 9.87 2.36
CA ASN A 92 -1.10 8.86 3.30
C ASN A 92 -0.85 7.45 2.73
N PRO A 93 -0.27 6.56 3.54
CA PRO A 93 -0.10 5.16 3.17
C PRO A 93 -1.43 4.40 3.33
N TYR A 94 -1.71 3.49 2.41
CA TYR A 94 -2.85 2.60 2.48
C TYR A 94 -2.48 1.20 1.99
N LEU A 95 -3.19 0.20 2.50
CA LEU A 95 -3.09 -1.18 2.02
C LEU A 95 -4.21 -1.45 1.02
N LEU A 96 -3.82 -1.89 -0.18
CA LEU A 96 -4.74 -2.37 -1.20
C LEU A 96 -4.78 -3.91 -1.14
N LEU A 97 -5.91 -4.44 -0.69
CA LEU A 97 -6.20 -5.86 -0.64
C LEU A 97 -7.03 -6.23 -1.86
N THR A 98 -6.61 -7.26 -2.60
CA THR A 98 -7.39 -7.81 -3.71
C THR A 98 -7.91 -9.18 -3.31
N ALA A 99 -9.23 -9.31 -3.24
CA ALA A 99 -9.91 -10.58 -3.04
C ALA A 99 -10.50 -11.05 -4.38
N SER A 100 -10.43 -12.37 -4.62
CA SER A 100 -11.07 -13.01 -5.76
C SER A 100 -11.93 -14.16 -5.26
N GLN A 101 -13.22 -14.15 -5.57
CA GLN A 101 -14.15 -15.21 -5.20
C GLN A 101 -15.03 -15.51 -6.41
N ARG A 102 -15.00 -16.77 -6.85
CA ARG A 102 -15.67 -17.23 -8.09
C ARG A 102 -15.24 -16.38 -9.30
N SER A 103 -16.16 -15.60 -9.88
CA SER A 103 -15.98 -14.76 -11.06
C SER A 103 -15.79 -13.27 -10.75
N ALA A 104 -15.80 -12.86 -9.47
CA ALA A 104 -15.65 -11.46 -9.09
C ALA A 104 -14.25 -11.20 -8.53
N THR A 105 -13.64 -10.08 -8.95
CA THR A 105 -12.46 -9.52 -8.30
C THR A 105 -12.87 -8.22 -7.63
N VAL A 106 -12.59 -8.09 -6.35
CA VAL A 106 -12.95 -6.93 -5.53
C VAL A 106 -11.69 -6.44 -4.84
N SER A 107 -11.57 -5.11 -4.78
CA SER A 107 -10.47 -4.44 -4.11
C SER A 107 -10.97 -3.75 -2.85
N CYS A 108 -10.18 -3.81 -1.79
CA CYS A 108 -10.42 -3.08 -0.56
C CYS A 108 -9.22 -2.17 -0.30
N GLU A 109 -9.49 -0.88 -0.13
CA GLU A 109 -8.50 0.10 0.27
C GLU A 109 -8.61 0.35 1.77
N TYR A 110 -7.60 -0.04 2.53
CA TYR A 110 -7.50 0.25 3.95
C TYR A 110 -6.55 1.42 4.21
N ASP A 111 -7.08 2.55 4.66
CA ASP A 111 -6.33 3.72 5.09
C ASP A 111 -5.72 3.46 6.49
N ILE A 112 -4.39 3.45 6.56
CA ILE A 112 -3.65 3.18 7.80
C ILE A 112 -3.83 4.32 8.81
N VAL A 113 -3.95 5.56 8.34
CA VAL A 113 -4.02 6.75 9.19
C VAL A 113 -5.40 6.87 9.82
N ASN A 114 -6.45 6.64 9.04
CA ASN A 114 -7.83 6.79 9.48
C ASN A 114 -8.47 5.48 9.97
N ALA A 115 -7.73 4.36 9.93
CA ALA A 115 -8.20 3.01 10.27
C ALA A 115 -9.54 2.65 9.59
N ALA A 116 -9.71 3.08 8.34
CA ALA A 116 -10.94 2.96 7.58
C ALA A 116 -10.73 2.13 6.30
N ALA A 117 -11.67 1.25 5.99
CA ALA A 117 -11.68 0.48 4.76
C ALA A 117 -12.75 1.00 3.80
N SER A 118 -12.48 0.90 2.49
CA SER A 118 -13.46 1.12 1.43
C SER A 118 -13.34 0.03 0.39
N VAL A 119 -14.41 -0.74 0.21
CA VAL A 119 -14.48 -1.82 -0.77
C VAL A 119 -15.07 -1.31 -2.10
N SER A 120 -14.44 -1.68 -3.21
CA SER A 120 -14.88 -1.37 -4.57
C SER A 120 -14.63 -2.53 -5.53
N ARG A 121 -15.48 -2.65 -6.56
CA ARG A 121 -15.26 -3.61 -7.64
C ARG A 121 -14.11 -3.13 -8.52
N MET A 122 -13.24 -4.06 -8.91
CA MET A 122 -12.11 -3.81 -9.82
C MET A 122 -12.58 -3.71 -11.27
#